data_AF-A0A7C3N8A6-F1
#
_entry.id   AF-A0A7C3N8A6-F1
#
_cell.length_a   1.000
_cell.length_b   1.000
_cell.length_c   1.000
_cell.angle_alpha   90.00
_cell.angle_beta   90.00
_cell.angle_gamma   90.00
#
_symmetry.space_group_name_H-M   'P 1'
#
loop_
_entity.id
_entity.type
_entity.pdbx_description
1 polymer ?
#
loop_
_entity_poly.entity_id
_entity_poly.type
_entity_poly.pdbx_seq_one_letter_code
_entity_poly.pdbx_strand_id
1 'polypeptide(L)'
;MGTTIQISPETYKLLQRRAEEMQSTPDQMAETAIRLQLGNTVHIEQKQTPSGPQAYLRGTRVAVRHVAAFLKADHTAEEIIRTSLPHIPPAAIYEAIAYYYDHQMEIEAELMANAQEAVLSELSKKLSAEQYARLTGQTA
;
A
#
# COMPACT_ATOMS: atom_id res chain seq x y z
N MET A 1 -14.74 16.61 7.48
CA MET A 1 -15.90 15.84 7.99
C MET A 1 -15.40 15.05 9.20
N GLY A 2 -16.03 15.20 10.36
CA GLY A 2 -15.66 14.42 11.56
C GLY A 2 -16.33 13.05 11.52
N THR A 3 -15.59 12.00 11.86
CA THR A 3 -16.11 10.63 11.99
C THR A 3 -16.17 10.30 13.47
N THR A 4 -17.30 9.79 13.96
CA THR A 4 -17.46 9.38 15.37
C THR A 4 -17.27 7.88 15.52
N ILE A 5 -16.34 7.48 16.38
CA ILE A 5 -16.10 6.07 16.75
C ILE A 5 -16.53 5.87 18.21
N GLN A 6 -17.30 4.82 18.49
CA GLN A 6 -17.70 4.47 19.86
C GLN A 6 -16.56 3.70 20.54
N ILE A 7 -16.11 4.17 21.70
CA ILE A 7 -15.09 3.51 22.52
C ILE A 7 -15.60 3.27 23.94
N SER A 8 -15.01 2.31 24.66
CA SER A 8 -15.41 2.04 26.03
C SER A 8 -15.11 3.23 26.97
N PRO A 9 -15.89 3.43 28.04
CA PRO A 9 -15.61 4.46 29.04
C PRO A 9 -14.20 4.35 29.64
N GLU A 10 -13.68 3.12 29.72
CA GLU A 10 -12.38 2.82 30.32
C GLU A 10 -11.24 3.24 29.38
N THR A 11 -11.41 3.01 28.08
CA THR A 11 -10.52 3.52 27.03
C THR A 11 -10.51 5.05 27.04
N TYR A 12 -11.68 5.69 27.14
CA TYR A 12 -11.77 7.15 27.18
C TYR A 12 -11.06 7.74 28.42
N LYS A 13 -11.25 7.15 29.61
CA LYS A 13 -10.53 7.56 30.83
C LYS A 13 -9.00 7.43 30.68
N LEU A 14 -8.53 6.34 30.07
CA LEU A 14 -7.11 6.16 29.79
C LEU A 14 -6.58 7.26 28.85
N LEU A 15 -7.30 7.54 27.77
CA LEU A 15 -6.96 8.60 26.82
C LEU A 15 -6.94 9.97 27.50
N GLN A 16 -7.93 10.28 28.34
CA GLN A 16 -7.99 11.52 29.09
C GLN A 16 -6.78 11.69 30.02
N ARG A 17 -6.44 10.68 30.80
CA ARG A 17 -5.26 10.70 31.67
C ARG A 17 -3.97 10.93 30.88
N ARG A 18 -3.78 10.22 29.77
CA ARG A 18 -2.58 10.38 28.92
C ARG A 18 -2.53 11.74 28.23
N ALA A 19 -3.69 12.27 27.85
CA ALA A 19 -3.81 13.60 27.25
C ALA A 19 -3.40 14.69 28.24
N GLU A 20 -3.83 14.60 29.50
CA GLU A 20 -3.39 15.51 30.58
C GLU A 20 -1.88 15.46 30.80
N GLU A 21 -1.31 14.24 30.89
CA GLU A 21 0.14 14.02 31.05
C GLU A 21 0.97 14.65 29.91
N MET A 22 0.42 14.69 28.69
CA MET A 22 1.09 15.19 27.49
C MET A 22 0.61 16.57 27.02
N GLN A 23 -0.19 17.29 27.83
CA GLN A 23 -0.76 18.60 27.47
C GLN A 23 -1.49 18.61 26.11
N SER A 24 -2.24 17.54 25.85
CA SER A 24 -2.95 17.27 24.59
C SER A 24 -4.45 17.09 24.84
N THR A 25 -5.25 16.95 23.78
CA THR A 25 -6.66 16.51 23.91
C THR A 25 -6.78 14.98 23.83
N PRO A 26 -7.85 14.37 24.39
CA PRO A 26 -8.11 12.94 24.26
C PRO A 26 -8.18 12.48 22.79
N ASP A 27 -8.75 13.31 21.91
CA ASP A 27 -8.85 13.05 20.48
C ASP A 27 -7.47 13.00 19.83
N GLN A 28 -6.62 14.00 20.10
CA GLN A 28 -5.24 14.03 19.61
C GLN A 28 -4.41 12.85 20.15
N MET A 29 -4.67 12.44 21.40
CA MET A 29 -4.01 11.30 22.03
C MET A 29 -4.43 9.98 21.39
N ALA A 30 -5.73 9.82 21.14
CA ALA A 30 -6.27 8.66 20.45
C ALA A 30 -5.70 8.56 19.04
N GLU A 31 -5.72 9.66 18.29
CA GLU A 31 -5.19 9.71 16.94
C GLU A 31 -3.69 9.42 16.90
N THR A 32 -2.90 9.95 17.85
CA THR A 32 -1.47 9.66 17.96
C THR A 32 -1.20 8.20 18.32
N ALA A 33 -1.90 7.64 19.31
CA ALA A 33 -1.74 6.25 19.72
C ALA A 33 -2.12 5.28 18.59
N ILE A 34 -3.22 5.57 17.89
CA ILE A 34 -3.66 4.82 16.72
C ILE A 34 -2.62 4.91 15.60
N ARG A 35 -2.06 6.10 15.33
CA ARG A 35 -0.99 6.24 14.33
C ARG A 35 0.29 5.50 14.73
N LEU A 36 0.68 5.52 15.99
CA LEU A 36 1.88 4.79 16.43
C LEU A 36 1.67 3.27 16.36
N GLN A 37 0.47 2.80 16.69
CA GLN A 37 0.16 1.37 16.75
C GLN A 37 -0.20 0.79 15.37
N LEU A 38 -0.91 1.56 14.55
CA LEU A 38 -1.51 1.10 13.28
C LEU A 38 -1.02 1.88 12.06
N GLY A 39 -0.43 3.06 12.25
CA GLY A 39 -0.06 4.00 11.19
C GLY A 39 1.46 4.21 11.05
N ASN A 40 2.28 3.34 11.64
CA ASN A 40 3.73 3.50 11.69
C ASN A 40 4.42 3.16 10.35
N THR A 41 3.81 3.55 9.24
CA THR A 41 4.46 3.53 7.92
C THR A 41 4.61 4.97 7.44
N VAL A 42 5.77 5.57 7.73
CA VAL A 42 6.09 6.96 7.38
C VAL A 42 6.07 7.13 5.86
N HIS A 43 6.47 6.10 5.13
CA HIS A 43 6.63 6.06 3.69
C HIS A 43 5.57 5.25 2.95
N ILE A 44 4.58 4.63 3.60
CA ILE A 44 3.47 3.93 2.93
C ILE A 44 2.15 4.66 3.15
N GLU A 45 1.36 4.76 2.08
CA GLU A 45 0.01 5.31 2.07
C GLU A 45 -0.96 4.38 1.36
N GLN A 46 -2.17 4.24 1.91
CA GLN A 46 -3.26 3.49 1.28
C GLN A 46 -3.99 4.39 0.29
N LYS A 47 -4.15 3.93 -0.96
CA LYS A 47 -4.91 4.64 -2.00
C LYS A 47 -6.10 3.81 -2.44
N GLN A 48 -7.25 4.46 -2.59
CA GLN A 48 -8.41 3.85 -3.23
C GLN A 48 -8.20 3.82 -4.75
N THR A 49 -8.17 2.64 -5.33
CA THR A 49 -8.10 2.43 -6.79
C THR A 49 -9.41 1.77 -7.27
N PRO A 50 -9.67 1.74 -8.60
CA PRO A 50 -10.77 0.96 -9.16
C PRO A 50 -10.73 -0.54 -8.82
N SER A 51 -9.53 -1.06 -8.53
CA SER A 51 -9.30 -2.46 -8.17
C SER A 51 -9.39 -2.73 -6.66
N GLY A 52 -9.63 -1.70 -5.85
CA GLY A 52 -9.64 -1.79 -4.38
C GLY A 52 -8.61 -0.87 -3.71
N PRO A 53 -8.58 -0.85 -2.37
CA PRO A 53 -7.49 -0.21 -1.64
C PRO A 53 -6.17 -0.91 -1.97
N GLN A 54 -5.10 -0.13 -2.16
CA GLN A 54 -3.76 -0.65 -2.41
C GLN A 54 -2.71 0.20 -1.69
N ALA A 55 -1.64 -0.45 -1.23
CA ALA A 55 -0.52 0.21 -0.57
C ALA A 55 0.45 0.82 -1.58
N TYR A 56 0.79 2.10 -1.39
CA TYR A 56 1.73 2.86 -2.23
C TYR A 56 2.84 3.49 -1.41
N LEU A 57 4.01 3.65 -2.01
CA LEU A 57 5.06 4.48 -1.46
C LEU A 57 4.64 5.94 -1.56
N ARG A 58 4.60 6.61 -0.41
CA ARG A 58 4.06 7.95 -0.21
C ARG A 58 4.65 8.96 -1.16
N GLY A 59 3.78 9.74 -1.81
CA GLY A 59 4.21 10.77 -2.77
C GLY A 59 4.67 10.23 -4.12
N THR A 60 4.50 8.92 -4.37
CA THR A 60 4.89 8.29 -5.63
C THR A 60 3.73 7.49 -6.24
N ARG A 61 3.94 7.01 -7.47
CA ARG A 61 3.04 6.04 -8.13
C ARG A 61 3.54 4.60 -8.00
N VAL A 62 4.54 4.36 -7.16
CA VAL A 62 5.09 3.02 -6.92
C VAL A 62 4.25 2.34 -5.84
N ALA A 63 3.52 1.29 -6.22
CA ALA A 63 2.80 0.42 -5.29
C ALA A 63 3.78 -0.53 -4.57
N VAL A 64 3.45 -0.97 -3.35
CA VAL A 64 4.25 -1.95 -2.61
C VAL A 64 4.40 -3.26 -3.39
N ARG A 65 3.36 -3.67 -4.14
CA ARG A 65 3.43 -4.82 -5.06
C ARG A 65 4.54 -4.73 -6.11
N HIS A 66 4.97 -3.52 -6.51
CA HIS A 66 6.11 -3.38 -7.44
C HIS A 66 7.43 -3.73 -6.74
N VAL A 67 7.60 -3.34 -5.48
CA VAL A 67 8.76 -3.74 -4.67
C VAL A 67 8.74 -5.25 -4.46
N ALA A 68 7.57 -5.81 -4.11
CA ALA A 68 7.39 -7.26 -3.98
C ALA A 68 7.73 -8.01 -5.29
N ALA A 69 7.36 -7.47 -6.46
CA ALA A 69 7.70 -8.06 -7.75
C ALA A 69 9.22 -8.17 -7.96
N PHE A 70 10.01 -7.17 -7.55
CA PHE A 70 11.47 -7.25 -7.60
C PHE A 70 12.03 -8.30 -6.65
N LEU A 71 11.54 -8.36 -5.40
CA LEU A 71 11.96 -9.40 -4.45
C LEU A 71 11.65 -10.81 -4.98
N LYS A 72 10.50 -10.98 -5.64
CA LYS A 72 10.08 -12.24 -6.28
C LYS A 72 10.95 -12.63 -7.48
N ALA A 73 11.65 -11.67 -8.07
CA ALA A 73 12.61 -11.86 -9.14
C ALA A 73 14.07 -11.94 -8.60
N ASP A 74 14.24 -12.30 -7.33
CA ASP A 74 15.51 -12.48 -6.63
C ASP A 74 16.40 -11.22 -6.56
N HIS A 75 15.82 -10.04 -6.74
CA HIS A 75 16.55 -8.79 -6.48
C HIS A 75 16.69 -8.53 -4.98
N THR A 76 17.88 -8.09 -4.60
CA THR A 76 18.19 -7.61 -3.25
C THR A 76 17.61 -6.21 -3.02
N ALA A 77 17.43 -5.83 -1.74
CA ALA A 77 16.99 -4.48 -1.38
C ALA A 77 17.93 -3.41 -1.97
N GLU A 78 19.23 -3.67 -1.95
CA GLU A 78 20.27 -2.80 -2.46
C GLU A 78 20.18 -2.62 -3.98
N GLU A 79 19.88 -3.68 -4.73
CA GLU A 79 19.64 -3.60 -6.18
C GLU A 79 18.36 -2.83 -6.50
N ILE A 80 17.30 -3.03 -5.71
CA ILE A 80 16.06 -2.25 -5.87
C ILE A 80 16.35 -0.76 -5.66
N ILE A 81 17.11 -0.42 -4.62
CA ILE A 81 17.47 0.97 -4.30
C ILE A 81 18.38 1.56 -5.38
N ARG A 82 19.35 0.82 -5.90
CA ARG A 82 20.37 1.39 -6.80
C ARG A 82 19.97 1.39 -8.27
N THR A 83 19.22 0.39 -8.70
CA THR A 83 19.00 0.10 -10.12
C THR A 83 17.53 0.20 -10.48
N SER A 84 16.66 -0.49 -9.75
CA SER A 84 15.25 -0.62 -10.14
C SER A 84 14.43 0.63 -9.81
N LEU A 85 14.65 1.22 -8.63
CA LEU A 85 13.91 2.36 -8.10
C LEU A 85 14.85 3.45 -7.49
N PRO A 86 15.84 3.95 -8.25
CA PRO A 86 16.85 4.90 -7.73
C PRO A 86 16.32 6.26 -7.31
N HIS A 87 15.10 6.61 -7.70
CA HIS A 87 14.43 7.85 -7.34
C HIS A 87 13.62 7.74 -6.05
N ILE A 88 13.55 6.55 -5.44
CA ILE A 88 12.82 6.30 -4.20
C ILE A 88 13.80 6.37 -3.02
N PRO A 89 13.45 7.06 -1.92
CA PRO A 89 14.28 7.07 -0.72
C PRO A 89 14.54 5.65 -0.20
N PRO A 90 15.78 5.28 0.17
CA PRO A 90 16.09 3.94 0.67
C PRO A 90 15.21 3.49 1.83
N ALA A 91 14.91 4.40 2.77
CA ALA A 91 14.03 4.12 3.90
C ALA A 91 12.62 3.69 3.47
N ALA A 92 12.09 4.26 2.38
CA ALA A 92 10.80 3.87 1.83
C ALA A 92 10.82 2.47 1.20
N ILE A 93 11.94 2.07 0.59
CA ILE A 93 12.12 0.70 0.08
C ILE A 93 12.16 -0.29 1.24
N TYR A 94 12.97 -0.06 2.28
CA TYR A 94 13.02 -0.97 3.42
C TYR A 94 11.68 -1.06 4.15
N GLU A 95 10.95 0.05 4.31
CA GLU A 95 9.61 0.02 4.89
C GLU A 95 8.62 -0.74 4.00
N ALA A 96 8.67 -0.58 2.68
CA ALA A 96 7.85 -1.35 1.74
C ALA A 96 8.14 -2.86 1.78
N ILE A 97 9.41 -3.25 1.96
CA ILE A 97 9.81 -4.65 2.12
C ILE A 97 9.23 -5.21 3.42
N ALA A 98 9.36 -4.49 4.54
CA ALA A 98 8.78 -4.90 5.82
C ALA A 98 7.26 -5.04 5.71
N TYR A 99 6.59 -4.04 5.13
CA TYR A 99 5.15 -4.07 4.92
C TYR A 99 4.70 -5.24 4.04
N TYR A 100 5.44 -5.55 2.98
CA TYR A 100 5.18 -6.72 2.15
C TYR A 100 5.20 -8.01 2.98
N TYR A 101 6.21 -8.21 3.83
CA TYR A 101 6.29 -9.41 4.67
C TYR A 101 5.18 -9.48 5.74
N ASP A 102 4.71 -8.33 6.23
CA ASP A 102 3.57 -8.28 7.16
C ASP A 102 2.21 -8.54 6.45
N HIS A 103 2.13 -8.28 5.14
CA HIS A 103 0.88 -8.33 4.36
C HIS A 103 1.00 -9.22 3.10
N GLN A 104 1.81 -10.29 3.15
CA GLN A 104 2.16 -11.06 1.94
C GLN A 104 0.95 -11.57 1.16
N MET A 105 -0.06 -12.11 1.85
CA MET A 105 -1.25 -12.67 1.19
C MET A 105 -1.98 -11.64 0.33
N GLU A 106 -2.16 -10.42 0.86
CA GLU A 106 -2.84 -9.33 0.17
C GLU A 106 -2.02 -8.86 -1.04
N ILE A 107 -0.73 -8.59 -0.82
CA ILE A 107 0.16 -8.07 -1.86
C ILE A 107 0.42 -9.10 -2.96
N GLU A 108 0.51 -10.39 -2.63
CA GLU A 108 0.66 -11.46 -3.63
C GLU A 108 -0.61 -11.64 -4.46
N ALA A 109 -1.79 -11.56 -3.85
CA ALA A 109 -3.05 -11.56 -4.58
C ALA A 109 -3.14 -10.38 -5.56
N GLU A 110 -2.72 -9.18 -5.13
CA GLU A 110 -2.61 -8.02 -6.01
C GLU A 110 -1.62 -8.24 -7.15
N LEU A 111 -0.45 -8.83 -6.87
CA LEU A 111 0.57 -9.11 -7.87
C LEU A 111 0.05 -10.08 -8.94
N MET A 112 -0.60 -11.16 -8.52
CA MET A 112 -1.22 -12.14 -9.43
C MET A 112 -2.34 -11.53 -10.26
N ALA A 113 -3.20 -10.71 -9.67
CA ALA A 113 -4.28 -10.02 -10.38
C ALA A 113 -3.76 -9.04 -11.45
N ASN A 114 -2.53 -8.57 -11.32
CA ASN A 114 -1.87 -7.66 -12.25
C ASN A 114 -0.82 -8.35 -13.13
N ALA A 115 -0.70 -9.68 -13.08
CA ALA A 115 0.14 -10.43 -14.01
C ALA A 115 -0.34 -10.23 -15.45
N GLN A 116 0.59 -10.21 -16.40
CA GLN A 116 0.27 -9.92 -17.80
C GLN A 116 -0.80 -10.88 -18.35
N GLU A 117 -0.69 -12.17 -18.05
CA GLU A 117 -1.65 -13.19 -18.46
C GLU A 117 -3.05 -12.92 -17.89
N ALA A 118 -3.14 -12.54 -16.60
CA ALA A 118 -4.41 -12.22 -15.95
C ALA A 118 -5.06 -10.98 -16.59
N VAL A 119 -4.28 -9.94 -16.85
CA VAL A 119 -4.74 -8.72 -17.50
C VAL A 119 -5.20 -8.99 -18.93
N LEU A 120 -4.43 -9.75 -19.72
CA LEU A 120 -4.80 -10.10 -21.09
C LEU A 120 -6.07 -10.96 -21.14
N SER A 121 -6.20 -11.93 -20.21
CA SER A 121 -7.43 -12.73 -20.07
C SER A 121 -8.64 -11.85 -19.83
N GLU A 122 -8.56 -10.91 -18.90
CA GLU A 122 -9.66 -9.98 -18.61
C GLU A 122 -9.96 -9.03 -19.79
N LEU A 123 -8.94 -8.53 -20.48
CA LEU A 123 -9.13 -7.67 -21.65
C LEU A 123 -9.82 -8.40 -22.80
N SER A 124 -9.44 -9.64 -23.09
CA SER A 124 -10.06 -10.46 -24.15
C SER A 124 -11.55 -10.72 -23.91
N LYS A 125 -12.02 -10.74 -22.65
CA LYS A 125 -13.44 -10.88 -22.32
C LYS A 125 -14.23 -9.58 -22.51
N LYS A 126 -13.57 -8.42 -22.41
CA LYS A 126 -14.20 -7.10 -22.40
C LYS A 126 -14.14 -6.37 -23.75
N LEU A 127 -13.23 -6.78 -24.63
CA LEU A 127 -12.99 -6.13 -25.92
C LEU A 127 -13.50 -6.99 -27.08
N SER A 128 -13.84 -6.35 -28.20
CA SER A 128 -14.03 -7.08 -29.46
C SER A 128 -12.71 -7.67 -29.96
N ALA A 129 -12.78 -8.69 -30.82
CA ALA A 129 -11.60 -9.30 -31.42
C ALA A 129 -10.69 -8.28 -32.13
N GLU A 130 -11.28 -7.31 -32.84
CA GLU A 130 -10.54 -6.23 -33.52
C GLU A 130 -9.84 -5.29 -32.54
N GLN A 131 -10.53 -4.91 -31.44
CA GLN A 131 -9.96 -4.03 -30.42
C GLN A 131 -8.81 -4.72 -29.67
N TYR A 132 -8.97 -6.00 -29.35
CA TYR A 132 -7.95 -6.80 -28.70
C TYR A 132 -6.71 -6.97 -29.60
N ALA A 133 -6.90 -7.27 -30.88
CA ALA A 133 -5.80 -7.40 -31.85
C ALA A 133 -5.00 -6.10 -32.02
N ARG A 134 -5.69 -4.95 -32.08
CA ARG A 134 -5.03 -3.63 -32.14
C ARG A 134 -4.21 -3.34 -30.87
N LEU A 135 -4.75 -3.68 -29.70
CA LEU A 135 -4.11 -3.41 -28.41
C LEU A 135 -2.91 -4.32 -28.12
N THR A 136 -2.94 -5.55 -28.64
CA THR A 136 -1.86 -6.55 -28.45
C THR A 136 -0.84 -6.56 -29.58
N GLY A 137 -0.98 -5.70 -30.60
CA GLY A 137 -0.08 -5.65 -31.75
C GLY A 137 -0.21 -6.86 -32.70
N GLN A 138 -1.34 -7.57 -32.66
CA GLN A 138 -1.64 -8.72 -33.52
C GLN A 138 -2.29 -8.33 -34.85
N THR A 139 -2.45 -7.03 -35.12
CA THR A 139 -2.84 -6.55 -36.45
C THR A 139 -1.69 -6.72 -37.43
N ALA A 140 -1.85 -7.64 -38.39
CA ALA A 140 -1.01 -7.76 -39.57
C ALA A 140 -1.13 -6.55 -40.49
#